data_AF-H6PUC5-F1
#
_entry.id   AF-H6PUC5-F1
#
_cell.length_a   1.000
_cell.length_b   1.000
_cell.length_c   1.000
_cell.angle_alpha   90.00
_cell.angle_beta   90.00
_cell.angle_gamma   90.00
#
_symmetry.space_group_name_H-M   'P 1'
#
loop_
_entity.id
_entity.type
_entity.pdbx_description
1 polymer ?
#
loop_
_entity_poly.entity_id
_entity_poly.type
_entity_poly.pdbx_seq_one_letter_code
_entity_poly.pdbx_strand_id
1 'polypeptide(L)'
;MLKYIFEITLNPALNIKGFAFPSGHMSSGVVFYGWLFANIIYSLLRIIIVVTLTGMGFALIYKGYHYPVDIIASITIGIMVIAVIYSVTKEEIIQKYPYMFGAFLWLLTVQMVAYLKIIDVHCLAWVWTVFWGLLGFTISGGLFYQYFDFPQSKLNRFINLAIIVASVALIAYINYLFKQYLGYKFYLTWFLIGFSFPLSVRLCHIHIRSTH
;
A
#
# COMPACT_ATOMS: atom_id res chain seq x y z
N MET A 1 4.14 -7.37 13.37
CA MET A 1 4.72 -8.58 13.99
C MET A 1 6.09 -8.31 14.58
N LEU A 2 7.13 -7.93 13.80
CA LEU A 2 8.50 -7.72 14.33
C LEU A 2 8.57 -6.80 15.55
N LYS A 3 7.80 -5.71 15.56
CA LYS A 3 7.69 -4.80 16.71
C LYS A 3 7.31 -5.50 18.03
N TYR A 4 6.41 -6.47 17.97
CA TYR A 4 5.93 -7.24 19.12
C TYR A 4 6.83 -8.44 19.46
N ILE A 5 7.77 -8.79 18.59
CA ILE A 5 8.77 -9.84 18.87
C ILE A 5 9.96 -9.24 19.61
N PHE A 6 10.43 -8.07 19.16
CA PHE A 6 11.63 -7.44 19.72
C PHE A 6 11.34 -6.53 20.91
N GLU A 7 10.14 -5.95 20.98
CA GLU A 7 9.66 -5.11 22.08
C GLU A 7 10.59 -3.94 22.50
N ILE A 8 11.49 -3.52 21.61
CA ILE A 8 12.37 -2.37 21.85
C ILE A 8 11.51 -1.12 21.96
N THR A 9 11.50 -0.49 23.13
CA THR A 9 10.63 0.65 23.46
C THR A 9 11.07 1.93 22.76
N LEU A 10 10.09 2.81 22.50
CA LEU A 10 10.35 4.18 22.07
C LEU A 10 11.07 4.98 23.16
N ASN A 11 11.72 6.07 22.75
CA ASN A 11 12.34 7.01 23.66
C ASN A 11 11.28 7.52 24.68
N PRO A 12 11.50 7.32 26.00
CA PRO A 12 10.54 7.74 27.03
C PRO A 12 10.20 9.23 26.99
N ALA A 13 11.11 10.09 26.51
CA ALA A 13 10.91 11.53 26.39
C ALA A 13 9.76 11.91 25.44
N LEU A 14 9.33 10.98 24.57
CA LEU A 14 8.23 11.20 23.62
C LEU A 14 6.84 11.08 24.27
N ASN A 15 6.72 10.52 25.47
CA ASN A 15 5.44 10.23 26.13
C ASN A 15 4.46 9.40 25.28
N ILE A 16 4.99 8.58 24.36
CA ILE A 16 4.21 7.69 23.49
C ILE A 16 4.56 6.25 23.84
N LYS A 17 3.55 5.45 24.16
CA LYS A 17 3.72 4.00 24.32
C LYS A 17 3.79 3.32 22.97
N GLY A 18 4.82 2.51 22.76
CA GLY A 18 4.98 1.72 21.55
C GLY A 18 6.43 1.25 21.35
N PHE A 19 6.61 0.45 20.29
CA PHE A 19 7.90 -0.13 19.97
C PHE A 19 8.59 0.63 18.83
N ALA A 20 9.88 0.91 19.00
CA ALA A 20 10.74 1.61 18.05
C ALA A 20 11.19 0.69 16.91
N PHE A 21 11.61 -0.54 17.22
CA PHE A 21 12.26 -1.42 16.27
C PHE A 21 11.30 -2.39 15.57
N PRO A 22 11.36 -2.56 14.24
CA PRO A 22 12.01 -1.68 13.26
C PRO A 22 11.13 -0.45 12.94
N SER A 23 11.70 0.59 12.35
CA SER A 23 10.96 1.80 12.00
C SER A 23 9.90 1.56 10.91
N GLY A 24 8.61 1.69 11.26
CA GLY A 24 7.51 1.49 10.32
C GLY A 24 7.42 2.54 9.21
N HIS A 25 7.82 3.78 9.53
CA HIS A 25 7.91 4.87 8.55
C HIS A 25 8.97 4.52 7.50
N MET A 26 10.17 4.12 7.95
CA MET A 26 11.24 3.77 7.03
C MET A 26 10.92 2.52 6.22
N SER A 27 10.33 1.47 6.82
CA SER A 27 10.05 0.24 6.08
C SER A 27 9.01 0.44 4.97
N SER A 28 7.91 1.15 5.26
CA SER A 28 6.90 1.47 4.25
C SER A 28 7.43 2.41 3.16
N GLY A 29 8.22 3.42 3.54
CA GLY A 29 8.91 4.30 2.59
C GLY A 29 9.87 3.55 1.68
N VAL A 30 10.73 2.69 2.23
CA VAL A 30 11.70 1.90 1.45
C VAL A 30 10.98 0.96 0.49
N VAL A 31 9.95 0.25 0.92
CA VAL A 31 9.21 -0.66 0.03
C VAL A 31 8.56 0.11 -1.12
N PHE A 32 7.84 1.20 -0.82
CA PHE A 32 7.13 1.98 -1.83
C PHE A 32 8.08 2.71 -2.79
N TYR A 33 8.97 3.56 -2.24
CA TYR A 33 9.88 4.34 -3.06
C TYR A 33 10.98 3.50 -3.68
N GLY A 34 11.43 2.44 -3.01
CA GLY A 34 12.40 1.48 -3.56
C GLY A 34 11.81 0.69 -4.73
N TRP A 35 10.54 0.29 -4.66
CA TRP A 35 9.85 -0.29 -5.80
C TRP A 35 9.73 0.71 -6.96
N LEU A 36 9.39 1.97 -6.69
CA LEU A 36 9.37 3.02 -7.72
C LEU A 36 10.76 3.24 -8.34
N PHE A 37 11.81 3.28 -7.52
CA PHE A 37 13.19 3.43 -7.97
C PHE A 37 13.59 2.32 -8.94
N ALA A 38 13.20 1.07 -8.66
CA ALA A 38 13.48 -0.07 -9.50
C ALA A 38 12.75 -0.03 -10.87
N ASN A 39 11.58 0.62 -10.95
CA ASN A 39 10.75 0.64 -12.15
C ASN A 39 10.83 1.93 -12.98
N ILE A 40 11.37 3.02 -12.43
CA ILE A 40 11.51 4.31 -13.12
C ILE A 40 12.80 4.34 -13.95
N ILE A 41 12.71 4.80 -15.21
CA ILE A 41 13.87 5.00 -16.10
C ILE A 41 14.60 6.33 -15.89
N TYR A 42 13.93 7.34 -15.32
CA TYR A 42 14.45 8.70 -15.20
C TYR A 42 15.39 8.87 -14.01
N SER A 43 16.67 9.15 -14.27
CA SER A 43 17.71 9.30 -13.23
C SER A 43 17.42 10.42 -12.23
N LEU A 44 16.82 11.53 -12.65
CA LEU A 44 16.46 12.62 -11.74
C LEU A 44 15.45 12.18 -10.68
N LEU A 45 14.42 11.40 -11.07
CA LEU A 45 13.45 10.86 -10.13
C LEU A 45 14.08 9.86 -9.16
N ARG A 46 15.04 9.06 -9.64
CA ARG A 46 15.82 8.16 -8.78
C ARG A 46 16.62 8.93 -7.72
N ILE A 47 17.26 10.04 -8.10
CA ILE A 47 17.96 10.92 -7.16
C ILE A 47 16.99 11.51 -6.13
N ILE A 48 15.84 12.02 -6.58
CA ILE A 48 14.80 12.57 -5.68
C ILE A 48 14.34 11.51 -4.67
N ILE A 49 14.13 10.26 -5.11
CA ILE A 49 13.77 9.15 -4.22
C ILE A 49 14.84 8.92 -3.16
N VAL A 50 16.11 8.83 -3.57
CA VAL A 50 17.23 8.62 -2.62
C VAL A 50 17.29 9.75 -1.61
N VAL A 51 17.24 11.01 -2.06
CA VAL A 51 17.24 12.18 -1.18
C VAL A 51 16.05 12.15 -0.21
N THR A 52 14.86 11.75 -0.69
CA THR A 52 13.65 11.66 0.14
C THR A 52 13.81 10.60 1.23
N LEU A 53 14.27 9.40 0.89
CA LEU A 53 14.49 8.31 1.86
C LEU A 53 15.57 8.66 2.88
N THR A 54 16.68 9.25 2.42
CA THR A 54 17.77 9.70 3.30
C THR A 54 17.30 10.80 4.24
N GLY A 55 16.60 11.83 3.72
CA GLY A 55 16.04 12.91 4.52
C GLY A 55 15.02 12.43 5.54
N MET A 56 14.18 11.46 5.17
CA MET A 56 13.23 10.82 6.08
C MET A 56 13.94 10.08 7.21
N GLY A 57 14.97 9.30 6.91
CA GLY A 57 15.78 8.61 7.92
C GLY A 57 16.45 9.58 8.90
N PHE A 58 17.09 10.63 8.38
CA PHE A 58 17.71 11.66 9.22
C PHE A 58 16.69 12.41 10.07
N ALA A 59 15.51 12.75 9.53
CA ALA A 59 14.47 13.44 10.29
C ALA A 59 13.97 12.60 11.47
N LEU A 60 13.81 11.28 11.29
CA LEU A 60 13.40 10.36 12.35
C LEU A 60 14.45 10.27 13.47
N ILE A 61 15.74 10.25 13.11
CA ILE A 61 16.84 10.24 14.08
C ILE A 61 16.94 11.59 14.81
N TYR A 62 16.92 12.69 14.06
CA TYR A 62 17.02 14.05 14.60
C TYR A 62 15.89 14.38 15.59
N LYS A 63 14.66 13.91 15.31
CA LYS A 63 13.53 14.07 16.23
C LYS A 63 13.54 13.09 17.41
N GLY A 64 14.53 12.20 17.49
CA GLY A 64 14.64 11.22 18.57
C GLY A 64 13.59 10.11 18.51
N TYR A 65 12.92 9.92 17.36
CA TYR A 65 11.91 8.88 17.19
C TYR A 65 12.53 7.48 17.04
N HIS A 66 13.71 7.41 16.43
CA HIS A 66 14.39 6.16 16.11
C HIS A 66 15.90 6.28 16.24
N TYR A 67 16.54 5.18 16.64
CA TYR A 67 17.98 5.04 16.58
C TYR A 67 18.42 4.62 15.16
N PRO A 68 19.69 4.85 14.77
CA PRO A 68 20.20 4.43 13.46
C PRO A 68 19.97 2.94 13.15
N VAL A 69 20.05 2.07 14.17
CA VAL A 69 19.79 0.63 14.02
C VAL A 69 18.35 0.31 13.60
N ASP A 70 17.35 1.07 14.07
CA ASP A 70 15.94 0.90 13.69
C ASP A 70 15.72 1.22 12.21
N ILE A 71 16.45 2.23 11.71
CA ILE A 71 16.40 2.69 10.32
C ILE A 71 17.09 1.68 9.41
N ILE A 72 18.29 1.23 9.76
CA ILE A 72 19.05 0.24 8.99
C ILE A 72 18.26 -1.07 8.88
N ALA A 73 17.72 -1.58 9.98
CA ALA A 73 16.91 -2.80 9.95
C ALA A 73 15.69 -2.65 9.03
N SER A 74 14.99 -1.52 9.07
CA SER A 74 13.88 -1.25 8.16
C SER A 74 14.29 -1.19 6.69
N ILE A 75 15.45 -0.62 6.39
CA ILE A 75 16.00 -0.62 5.02
C ILE A 75 16.26 -2.06 4.57
N THR A 76 16.95 -2.86 5.39
CA THR A 76 17.25 -4.26 5.08
C THR A 76 15.99 -5.07 4.82
N ILE A 77 14.99 -4.96 5.71
CA ILE A 77 13.70 -5.65 5.55
C ILE A 77 12.99 -5.15 4.28
N GLY A 78 12.97 -3.85 4.03
CA GLY A 78 12.33 -3.28 2.85
C GLY A 78 12.97 -3.77 1.53
N ILE A 79 14.30 -3.84 1.48
CA ILE A 79 15.03 -4.39 0.33
C ILE A 79 14.71 -5.88 0.15
N MET A 80 14.67 -6.67 1.23
CA MET A 80 14.27 -8.08 1.17
C MET A 80 12.85 -8.24 0.61
N VAL A 81 11.90 -7.42 1.07
CA VAL A 81 10.51 -7.42 0.55
C VAL A 81 10.49 -7.10 -0.94
N ILE A 82 11.22 -6.07 -1.39
CA ILE A 82 11.30 -5.72 -2.82
C ILE A 82 11.90 -6.88 -3.63
N ALA A 83 12.97 -7.51 -3.15
CA ALA A 83 13.61 -8.64 -3.82
C ALA A 83 12.63 -9.81 -3.97
N VAL A 84 11.90 -10.15 -2.90
CA VAL A 84 10.86 -11.19 -2.94
C VAL A 84 9.76 -10.82 -3.93
N ILE A 85 9.23 -9.60 -3.88
CA ILE A 85 8.19 -9.14 -4.82
C ILE A 85 8.70 -9.25 -6.26
N TYR A 86 9.93 -8.83 -6.54
CA TYR A 86 10.49 -8.86 -7.88
C TYR A 86 10.71 -10.29 -8.40
N SER A 87 11.18 -11.21 -7.56
CA SER A 87 11.31 -12.63 -7.92
C SER A 87 9.95 -13.26 -8.18
N VAL A 88 9.00 -13.04 -7.28
CA VAL A 88 7.66 -13.64 -7.34
C VAL A 88 6.86 -13.10 -8.53
N THR A 89 6.95 -11.81 -8.84
CA THR A 89 6.23 -11.20 -9.97
C THR A 89 6.77 -11.59 -11.35
N LYS A 90 7.94 -12.22 -11.41
CA LYS A 90 8.47 -12.81 -12.67
C LYS A 90 7.87 -14.16 -13.01
N GLU A 91 7.26 -14.85 -12.05
CA GLU A 91 6.67 -16.16 -12.27
C GLU A 91 5.48 -16.07 -13.24
N GLU A 92 5.46 -16.94 -14.26
CA GLU A 92 4.44 -16.92 -15.31
C GLU A 92 3.02 -17.05 -14.77
N ILE A 93 2.83 -17.89 -13.74
CA ILE A 93 1.54 -18.10 -13.08
C ILE A 93 1.01 -16.79 -12.48
N ILE A 94 1.91 -16.00 -11.89
CA ILE A 94 1.55 -14.74 -11.22
C ILE A 94 1.28 -13.63 -12.23
N GLN A 95 2.02 -13.62 -13.34
CA GLN A 95 1.71 -12.72 -14.47
C GLN A 95 0.36 -13.06 -15.10
N LYS A 96 0.05 -14.35 -15.23
CA LYS A 96 -1.22 -14.82 -15.80
C LYS A 96 -2.40 -14.57 -14.88
N TYR A 97 -2.23 -14.73 -13.56
CA TYR A 97 -3.29 -14.60 -12.56
C TYR A 97 -2.87 -13.72 -11.36
N PRO A 98 -2.66 -12.40 -11.55
CA PRO A 98 -2.13 -11.52 -10.50
C PRO A 98 -3.05 -11.40 -9.28
N TYR A 99 -4.36 -11.59 -9.46
CA TYR A 99 -5.32 -11.60 -8.35
C TYR A 99 -5.13 -12.78 -7.40
N MET A 100 -4.58 -13.92 -7.86
CA MET A 100 -4.29 -15.06 -6.99
C MET A 100 -3.17 -14.70 -6.00
N PHE A 101 -2.17 -13.95 -6.45
CA PHE A 101 -1.13 -13.41 -5.57
C PHE A 101 -1.72 -12.41 -4.57
N GLY A 102 -2.63 -11.53 -5.00
CA GLY A 102 -3.37 -10.65 -4.10
C GLY A 102 -4.18 -11.41 -3.04
N ALA A 103 -4.85 -12.50 -3.43
CA ALA A 103 -5.61 -13.36 -2.53
C ALA A 103 -4.70 -14.06 -1.51
N PHE A 104 -3.57 -14.58 -1.96
CA PHE A 104 -2.55 -15.15 -1.08
C PHE A 104 -2.05 -14.13 -0.04
N LEU A 105 -1.68 -12.92 -0.49
CA LEU A 105 -1.26 -11.86 0.42
C LEU A 105 -2.37 -11.48 1.42
N TRP A 106 -3.62 -11.40 0.96
CA TRP A 106 -4.74 -11.10 1.84
C TRP A 106 -4.95 -12.19 2.89
N LEU A 107 -4.84 -13.47 2.53
CA LEU A 107 -4.91 -14.59 3.48
C LEU A 107 -3.81 -14.50 4.56
N LEU A 108 -2.58 -14.11 4.18
CA LEU A 108 -1.52 -13.84 5.16
C LEU A 108 -1.90 -12.69 6.11
N THR A 109 -2.54 -11.63 5.59
CA THR A 109 -3.01 -10.53 6.45
C THR A 109 -4.11 -10.95 7.42
N VAL A 110 -4.99 -11.88 7.04
CA VAL A 110 -6.02 -12.43 7.94
C VAL A 110 -5.38 -13.10 9.15
N GLN A 111 -4.40 -13.96 8.92
CA GLN A 111 -3.67 -14.66 9.97
C GLN A 111 -2.95 -13.66 10.89
N MET A 112 -2.30 -12.65 10.31
CA MET A 112 -1.61 -11.61 11.06
C MET A 112 -2.57 -10.80 11.94
N VAL A 113 -3.71 -10.36 11.41
CA VAL A 113 -4.71 -9.58 12.16
C VAL A 113 -5.36 -10.44 13.25
N ALA A 114 -5.63 -11.72 12.98
CA ALA A 114 -6.13 -12.65 13.98
C ALA A 114 -5.13 -12.80 15.13
N TYR A 115 -3.85 -12.98 14.83
CA TYR A 115 -2.79 -13.03 15.85
C TYR A 115 -2.75 -11.76 16.70
N LEU A 116 -2.79 -10.57 16.08
CA LEU A 116 -2.81 -9.29 16.81
C LEU A 116 -4.01 -9.16 17.75
N LYS A 117 -5.19 -9.66 17.35
CA LYS A 117 -6.36 -9.72 18.23
C LYS A 117 -6.20 -10.70 19.39
N ILE A 118 -5.54 -11.83 19.16
CA ILE A 118 -5.28 -12.84 20.21
C ILE A 118 -4.38 -12.26 21.30
N ILE A 119 -3.35 -11.49 20.94
CA ILE A 119 -2.45 -10.82 21.90
C ILE A 119 -3.02 -9.49 22.43
N ASP A 120 -4.32 -9.27 22.27
CA ASP A 120 -5.09 -8.09 22.71
C ASP A 120 -4.47 -6.73 22.33
N VAL A 121 -3.86 -6.69 21.14
CA VAL A 121 -3.30 -5.46 20.60
C VAL A 121 -4.41 -4.68 19.89
N HIS A 122 -4.64 -3.45 20.34
CA HIS A 122 -5.47 -2.50 19.61
C HIS A 122 -4.91 -2.26 18.20
N CYS A 123 -5.58 -2.85 17.20
CA CYS A 123 -5.21 -2.70 15.80
C CYS A 123 -5.47 -1.27 15.35
N LEU A 124 -4.40 -0.57 15.01
CA LEU A 124 -4.43 0.81 14.54
C LEU A 124 -5.22 0.93 13.24
N ALA A 125 -5.83 2.09 13.01
CA ALA A 125 -6.69 2.34 11.85
C ALA A 125 -6.01 2.00 10.51
N TRP A 126 -4.71 2.28 10.37
CA TRP A 126 -3.94 1.95 9.15
C TRP A 126 -3.78 0.45 8.88
N VAL A 127 -3.91 -0.42 9.89
CA VAL A 127 -3.90 -1.87 9.65
C VAL A 127 -5.16 -2.25 8.86
N TRP A 128 -6.29 -1.67 9.26
CA TRP A 128 -7.57 -1.90 8.62
C TRP A 128 -7.66 -1.25 7.24
N THR A 129 -7.00 -0.11 7.00
CA THR A 129 -6.97 0.50 5.66
C THR A 129 -6.33 -0.43 4.65
N VAL A 130 -5.17 -0.99 4.98
CA VAL A 130 -4.45 -1.92 4.12
C VAL A 130 -5.22 -3.23 3.95
N PHE A 131 -5.79 -3.76 5.05
CA PHE A 131 -6.57 -5.00 5.02
C PHE A 131 -7.76 -4.92 4.06
N TRP A 132 -8.61 -3.90 4.20
CA TRP A 132 -9.80 -3.75 3.36
C TRP A 132 -9.47 -3.25 1.96
N GLY A 133 -8.46 -2.39 1.82
CA GLY A 133 -7.97 -1.94 0.52
C GLY A 133 -7.41 -3.10 -0.32
N LEU A 134 -6.61 -3.98 0.27
CA LEU A 134 -6.08 -5.15 -0.41
C LEU A 134 -7.18 -6.14 -0.80
N LEU A 135 -8.20 -6.32 0.05
CA LEU A 135 -9.36 -7.15 -0.29
C LEU A 135 -10.11 -6.58 -1.50
N GLY A 136 -10.42 -5.29 -1.47
CA GLY A 136 -11.12 -4.60 -2.57
C GLY A 136 -10.33 -4.71 -3.87
N PHE A 137 -9.02 -4.45 -3.83
CA PHE A 137 -8.12 -4.55 -4.98
C PHE A 137 -8.05 -5.99 -5.53
N THR A 138 -7.96 -6.98 -4.65
CA THR A 138 -7.90 -8.40 -5.04
C THR A 138 -9.20 -8.85 -5.72
N ILE A 139 -10.36 -8.50 -5.15
CA ILE A 139 -11.67 -8.89 -5.70
C ILE A 139 -11.89 -8.22 -7.06
N SER A 140 -11.72 -6.91 -7.17
CA SER A 140 -11.90 -6.23 -8.46
C SER A 140 -10.83 -6.66 -9.46
N GLY A 141 -9.62 -6.96 -9.02
CA GLY A 141 -8.58 -7.59 -9.82
C GLY A 141 -9.03 -8.91 -10.41
N GLY A 142 -9.60 -9.81 -9.60
CA GLY A 142 -10.13 -11.10 -10.09
C GLY A 142 -11.36 -10.97 -10.99
N LEU A 143 -12.21 -9.96 -10.77
CA LEU A 143 -13.37 -9.71 -11.63
C LEU A 143 -12.99 -9.10 -12.98
N PHE A 144 -11.93 -8.28 -13.01
CA PHE A 144 -11.59 -7.46 -14.17
C PHE A 144 -10.22 -7.78 -14.78
N TYR A 145 -9.54 -8.87 -14.37
CA TYR A 145 -8.16 -9.13 -14.81
C TYR A 145 -8.01 -9.26 -16.33
N GLN A 146 -9.03 -9.76 -17.00
CA GLN A 146 -9.06 -9.92 -18.46
C GLN A 146 -8.99 -8.59 -19.21
N TYR A 147 -9.16 -7.47 -18.50
CA TYR A 147 -9.12 -6.12 -19.05
C TYR A 147 -7.87 -5.34 -18.61
N PHE A 148 -6.90 -5.98 -17.95
CA PHE A 148 -5.64 -5.34 -17.52
C PHE A 148 -4.65 -5.04 -18.66
N ASP A 149 -5.16 -4.78 -19.86
CA ASP A 149 -4.33 -4.20 -20.91
C ASP A 149 -4.05 -2.74 -20.56
N PHE A 150 -2.77 -2.43 -20.37
CA PHE A 150 -2.38 -1.06 -20.05
C PHE A 150 -2.78 -0.11 -21.17
N PRO A 151 -3.38 1.05 -20.86
CA PRO A 151 -3.73 2.03 -21.87
C PRO A 151 -2.49 2.45 -22.68
N GLN A 152 -2.50 2.10 -23.96
CA GLN A 152 -1.38 2.29 -24.89
C GLN A 152 -1.13 3.78 -25.16
N SER A 153 -2.20 4.57 -25.32
CA SER A 153 -2.12 6.01 -25.60
C SER A 153 -1.94 6.83 -24.31
N LYS A 154 -1.24 7.96 -24.42
CA LYS A 154 -1.10 8.94 -23.31
C LYS A 154 -2.47 9.43 -22.84
N LEU A 155 -3.40 9.68 -23.76
CA LEU A 155 -4.75 10.14 -23.46
C LEU A 155 -5.50 9.13 -22.57
N ASN A 156 -5.44 7.85 -22.89
CA ASN A 156 -6.11 6.81 -22.11
C ASN A 156 -5.52 6.67 -20.70
N ARG A 157 -4.21 6.91 -20.53
CA ARG A 157 -3.58 6.99 -19.19
C ARG A 157 -4.11 8.15 -18.37
N PHE A 158 -4.29 9.33 -18.99
CA PHE A 158 -4.89 10.49 -18.32
C PHE A 158 -6.36 10.25 -17.97
N ILE A 159 -7.15 9.65 -18.87
CA ILE A 159 -8.55 9.30 -18.61
C ILE A 159 -8.63 8.31 -17.44
N ASN A 160 -7.81 7.26 -17.45
CA ASN A 160 -7.78 6.28 -16.38
C ASN A 160 -7.44 6.93 -15.02
N LEU A 161 -6.43 7.81 -15.00
CA LEU A 161 -6.08 8.57 -13.81
C LEU A 161 -7.23 9.46 -13.33
N ALA A 162 -7.90 10.16 -14.24
CA ALA A 162 -9.05 11.00 -13.92
C ALA A 162 -10.20 10.19 -13.32
N ILE A 163 -10.49 8.99 -13.86
CA ILE A 163 -11.50 8.06 -13.32
C ILE A 163 -11.12 7.63 -11.90
N ILE A 164 -9.85 7.26 -11.66
CA ILE A 164 -9.38 6.89 -10.31
C ILE A 164 -9.58 8.07 -9.34
N VAL A 165 -9.09 9.26 -9.68
CA VAL A 165 -9.21 10.45 -8.82
C VAL A 165 -10.67 10.80 -8.55
N ALA A 166 -11.53 10.78 -9.58
CA ALA A 166 -12.95 11.05 -9.44
C ALA A 166 -13.64 10.00 -8.56
N SER A 167 -13.30 8.72 -8.71
CA SER A 167 -13.86 7.64 -7.88
C SER A 167 -13.47 7.79 -6.40
N VAL A 168 -12.21 8.10 -6.11
CA VAL A 168 -11.74 8.34 -4.74
C VAL A 168 -12.40 9.59 -4.14
N ALA A 169 -12.49 10.68 -4.91
CA ALA A 169 -13.16 11.90 -4.48
C ALA A 169 -14.65 11.67 -4.20
N LEU A 170 -15.35 10.91 -5.06
CA LEU A 170 -16.74 10.55 -4.87
C LEU A 170 -16.94 9.69 -3.62
N ILE A 171 -16.10 8.68 -3.40
CA ILE A 171 -16.13 7.86 -2.18
C ILE A 171 -15.91 8.74 -0.95
N ALA A 172 -14.93 9.65 -0.97
CA ALA A 172 -14.68 10.58 0.13
C ALA A 172 -15.87 11.53 0.38
N TYR A 173 -16.50 12.03 -0.68
CA TYR A 173 -17.65 12.92 -0.61
C TYR A 173 -18.90 12.21 -0.05
N ILE A 174 -19.20 11.00 -0.52
CA ILE A 174 -20.28 10.17 0.02
C ILE A 174 -20.05 9.91 1.51
N ASN A 175 -18.82 9.58 1.90
CA ASN A 175 -18.48 9.39 3.32
C ASN A 175 -18.67 10.65 4.16
N TYR A 176 -18.39 11.82 3.58
CA TYR A 176 -18.64 13.11 4.23
C TYR A 176 -20.15 13.36 4.41
N LEU A 177 -20.95 13.17 3.37
CA LEU A 177 -22.40 13.39 3.41
C LEU A 177 -23.11 12.45 4.41
N PHE A 178 -22.74 11.17 4.42
CA PHE A 178 -23.38 10.16 5.27
C PHE A 178 -22.63 9.93 6.59
N LYS A 179 -21.89 10.94 7.06
CA LYS A 179 -21.07 10.86 8.28
C LYS A 179 -21.88 10.59 9.55
N GLN A 180 -23.19 10.78 9.57
CA GLN A 180 -24.03 10.42 10.73
C GLN A 180 -24.67 9.03 10.64
N TYR A 181 -24.86 8.45 9.43
CA TYR A 181 -25.72 7.27 9.25
C TYR A 181 -24.97 5.93 9.10
N LEU A 182 -23.78 5.92 8.51
CA LEU A 182 -23.04 4.68 8.26
C LEU A 182 -22.16 4.27 9.46
N GLY A 183 -22.55 3.33 10.31
CA GLY A 183 -21.69 2.89 11.44
C GLY A 183 -20.37 2.20 11.01
N TYR A 184 -20.36 1.60 9.82
CA TYR A 184 -19.24 0.79 9.27
C TYR A 184 -18.28 1.59 8.35
N LYS A 185 -18.32 2.94 8.42
CA LYS A 185 -17.66 3.91 7.51
C LYS A 185 -16.23 3.59 7.11
N PHE A 186 -15.38 3.24 8.07
CA PHE A 186 -13.95 3.23 7.83
C PHE A 186 -13.57 2.09 6.87
N TYR A 187 -14.09 0.90 7.11
CA TYR A 187 -13.72 -0.31 6.37
C TYR A 187 -14.24 -0.32 4.93
N LEU A 188 -15.51 0.05 4.75
CA LEU A 188 -16.13 0.11 3.43
C LEU A 188 -15.45 1.14 2.53
N THR A 189 -15.03 2.27 3.10
CA THR A 189 -14.28 3.30 2.36
C THR A 189 -13.02 2.73 1.72
N TRP A 190 -12.17 2.09 2.51
CA TRP A 190 -10.90 1.56 2.02
C TRP A 190 -11.09 0.37 1.09
N PHE A 191 -12.12 -0.45 1.33
CA PHE A 191 -12.54 -1.48 0.38
C PHE A 191 -12.90 -0.89 -0.98
N LEU A 192 -13.76 0.13 -1.02
CA LEU A 192 -14.19 0.78 -2.26
C LEU A 192 -13.03 1.49 -2.97
N ILE A 193 -12.13 2.12 -2.22
CA ILE A 193 -10.91 2.71 -2.79
C ILE A 193 -10.07 1.61 -3.45
N GLY A 194 -9.79 0.51 -2.77
CA GLY A 194 -9.06 -0.62 -3.36
C GLY A 194 -9.76 -1.20 -4.60
N PHE A 195 -11.09 -1.35 -4.52
CA PHE A 195 -11.92 -1.86 -5.62
C PHE A 195 -11.85 -0.96 -6.87
N SER A 196 -11.82 0.36 -6.67
CA SER A 196 -11.86 1.36 -7.74
C SER A 196 -10.69 1.28 -8.71
N PHE A 197 -9.51 0.82 -8.26
CA PHE A 197 -8.31 0.76 -9.09
C PHE A 197 -8.48 -0.20 -10.29
N PRO A 198 -8.68 -1.52 -10.12
CA PRO A 198 -8.96 -2.41 -11.25
C PRO A 198 -10.24 -2.04 -12.02
N LEU A 199 -11.26 -1.50 -11.34
CA LEU A 199 -12.49 -1.04 -11.99
C LEU A 199 -12.22 0.09 -13.00
N SER A 200 -11.35 1.04 -12.66
CA SER A 200 -11.01 2.17 -13.54
C SER A 200 -10.42 1.71 -14.88
N VAL A 201 -9.57 0.67 -14.84
CA VAL A 201 -8.97 0.09 -16.04
C VAL A 201 -10.05 -0.50 -16.95
N ARG A 202 -11.03 -1.21 -16.38
CA ARG A 202 -12.18 -1.71 -17.14
C ARG A 202 -13.01 -0.58 -17.76
N LEU A 203 -13.28 0.48 -17.01
CA LEU A 203 -14.04 1.64 -17.51
C LEU A 203 -13.31 2.34 -18.67
N CYS A 204 -11.99 2.47 -18.56
CA CYS A 204 -11.15 3.00 -19.63
C CYS A 204 -11.23 2.11 -20.89
N HIS A 205 -11.19 0.79 -20.73
CA HIS A 205 -11.31 -0.14 -21.85
C HIS A 205 -12.68 -0.07 -22.56
N ILE A 206 -13.78 0.11 -21.81
CA ILE A 206 -15.11 0.34 -22.38
C ILE A 206 -15.13 1.62 -23.23
N HIS A 207 -14.52 2.70 -22.75
CA HIS A 207 -14.42 3.95 -23.50
C HIS A 207 -13.66 3.79 -24.82
N ILE A 208 -12.52 3.08 -24.80
CA ILE A 208 -11.74 2.80 -26.01
C ILE A 208 -12.58 2.05 -27.04
N ARG A 209 -13.31 1.00 -26.65
CA ARG A 209 -14.19 0.27 -27.57
C ARG A 209 -15.35 1.09 -28.12
N SER A 210 -15.83 2.10 -27.40
CA SER A 210 -16.93 2.95 -27.87
C SER A 210 -16.51 4.03 -28.87
N THR A 211 -15.19 4.25 -29.04
CA THR A 211 -14.63 5.32 -29.89
C THR A 211 -14.02 4.79 -31.19
N HIS A 212 -14.07 3.47 -31.41
CA HIS A 212 -13.65 2.76 -32.62
C HIS A 212 -14.85 2.02 -33.23
#